data_AF-A0A7G8UNI2-F1
#
_entry.id   AF-A0A7G8UNI2-F1
#
_cell.length_a   1.000
_cell.length_b   1.000
_cell.length_c   1.000
_cell.angle_alpha   90.00
_cell.angle_beta   90.00
_cell.angle_gamma   90.00
#
_symmetry.space_group_name_H-M   'P 1'
#
loop_
_entity.id
_entity.type
_entity.pdbx_description
1 polymer ?
#
loop_
_entity_poly.entity_id
_entity_poly.type
_entity_poly.pdbx_seq_one_letter_code
_entity_poly.pdbx_strand_id
1 'polypeptide(L)'
;MPIFTSELEKSFRAKRGAYSQVTHREATGDKSVTLDLNEKNVIYSIYGSSTFDRGGGAFTNNSQYKTFQVHDAEGRVSKIALSVKHPKGKGNELRLYFKSGQFDPEEGDYWYIFIRDGEDSPHIGWLNHHDWAQLLSLDSRVNESGIRYSSLQQIDDEDDEYQKQVGAAEVKLPVSSTVMKYQRDPSIAQRALRLSGYVCEADHNHITFISVTGKPFVECHHLIPVSLQQRFPLASLDVEENIVTLCPNCHRHVHLGVGESKREILDKLWNARKEGLARRGIEISYEEFLGIYL
;
A
#
# COMPACT_ATOMS: atom_id res chain seq x y z
N MET A 1 6.00 6.73 12.58
CA MET A 1 5.95 7.35 11.25
C MET A 1 6.31 6.29 10.20
N PRO A 2 5.86 6.39 8.93
CA PRO A 2 6.18 5.40 7.90
C PRO A 2 7.65 5.44 7.45
N ILE A 3 8.23 4.26 7.21
CA ILE A 3 9.52 4.08 6.54
C ILE A 3 9.28 4.20 5.03
N PHE A 4 10.30 4.56 4.26
CA PHE A 4 10.23 4.43 2.80
C PHE A 4 9.93 2.96 2.44
N THR A 5 9.01 2.77 1.49
CA THR A 5 8.82 1.47 0.84
C THR A 5 9.98 1.21 -0.11
N SER A 6 10.12 -0.02 -0.61
CA SER A 6 11.16 -0.36 -1.59
C SER A 6 11.07 0.48 -2.88
N GLU A 7 9.86 0.92 -3.23
CA GLU A 7 9.60 1.81 -4.36
C GLU A 7 10.14 3.22 -4.08
N LEU A 8 9.80 3.82 -2.94
CA LEU A 8 10.36 5.10 -2.51
C LEU A 8 11.89 5.06 -2.40
N GLU A 9 12.45 3.97 -1.88
CA GLU A 9 13.91 3.76 -1.85
C GLU A 9 14.50 3.81 -3.26
N LYS A 10 13.86 3.16 -4.24
CA LYS A 10 14.30 3.19 -5.63
C LYS A 10 14.17 4.59 -6.27
N SER A 11 13.03 5.26 -6.09
CA SER A 11 12.76 6.59 -6.64
C SER A 11 13.74 7.65 -6.13
N PHE A 12 14.00 7.65 -4.83
CA PHE A 12 14.97 8.56 -4.22
C PHE A 12 16.43 8.07 -4.37
N ARG A 13 16.65 6.87 -4.93
CA ARG A 13 17.93 6.15 -4.91
C ARG A 13 18.49 6.04 -3.49
N ALA A 14 17.61 5.90 -2.53
CA ALA A 14 17.90 5.81 -1.13
C ALA A 14 18.22 4.36 -0.74
N LYS A 15 19.17 4.20 0.17
CA LYS A 15 19.40 2.94 0.89
C LYS A 15 18.33 2.71 1.97
N ARG A 16 17.84 3.82 2.54
CA ARG A 16 16.82 3.87 3.59
C ARG A 16 16.27 5.29 3.68
N GLY A 17 14.99 5.42 3.96
CA GLY A 17 14.38 6.70 4.30
C GLY A 17 13.15 6.58 5.21
N ALA A 18 12.65 7.72 5.65
CA ALA A 18 11.43 7.88 6.42
C ALA A 18 10.76 9.21 6.04
N TYR A 19 9.45 9.32 6.28
CA TYR A 19 8.70 10.54 6.02
C TYR A 19 7.55 10.71 7.01
N SER A 20 7.10 11.95 7.19
CA SER A 20 5.87 12.24 7.91
C SER A 20 5.22 13.53 7.45
N GLN A 21 3.94 13.67 7.74
CA GLN A 21 3.21 14.88 7.47
C GLN A 21 3.52 15.93 8.54
N VAL A 22 3.77 17.16 8.13
CA VAL A 22 4.02 18.30 9.01
C VAL A 22 2.71 18.75 9.64
N THR A 23 2.64 18.74 10.97
CA THR A 23 1.45 19.17 11.71
C THR A 23 1.36 20.69 11.82
N HIS A 24 0.16 21.23 12.06
CA HIS A 24 -0.06 22.65 12.33
C HIS A 24 0.94 23.21 13.36
N ARG A 25 1.14 22.49 14.46
CA ARG A 25 2.03 22.89 15.56
C ARG A 25 3.50 22.96 15.13
N GLU A 26 3.94 22.06 14.26
CA GLU A 26 5.32 22.01 13.77
C GLU A 26 5.60 23.13 12.76
N ALA A 27 4.61 23.47 11.92
CA ALA A 27 4.68 24.56 10.95
C ALA A 27 4.61 25.96 11.57
N THR A 28 3.75 26.17 12.59
CA THR A 28 3.46 27.50 13.15
C THR A 28 4.09 27.77 14.50
N GLY A 29 4.47 26.74 15.24
CA GLY A 29 5.05 26.85 16.59
C GLY A 29 6.56 27.08 16.55
N ASP A 30 7.31 26.09 17.04
CA ASP A 30 8.79 26.17 17.12
C ASP A 30 9.49 26.03 15.76
N LYS A 31 8.72 25.91 14.66
CA LYS A 31 9.20 25.64 13.30
C LYS A 31 10.21 24.50 13.28
N SER A 32 9.75 23.31 13.68
CA SER A 32 10.58 22.12 13.81
C SER A 32 9.75 20.85 13.73
N VAL A 33 10.31 19.79 13.13
CA VAL A 33 9.73 18.44 13.17
C VAL A 33 10.34 17.59 14.27
N THR A 34 9.53 16.71 14.84
CA THR A 34 10.02 15.71 15.78
C THR A 34 10.55 14.48 15.05
N LEU A 35 11.79 14.10 15.35
CA LEU A 35 12.39 12.86 14.85
C LEU A 35 11.93 11.69 15.72
N ASP A 36 11.12 10.79 15.15
CA ASP A 36 10.64 9.59 15.81
C ASP A 36 11.61 8.41 15.61
N LEU A 37 11.20 7.18 15.94
CA LEU A 37 12.03 5.99 15.79
C LEU A 37 12.64 5.88 14.37
N ASN A 38 11.85 6.12 13.32
CA ASN A 38 12.25 5.84 11.96
C ASN A 38 13.16 6.92 11.38
N GLU A 39 12.88 8.20 11.61
CA GLU A 39 13.79 9.27 11.19
C GLU A 39 15.09 9.25 12.02
N LYS A 40 15.01 8.88 13.31
CA LYS A 40 16.20 8.63 14.14
C LYS A 40 17.06 7.54 13.55
N ASN A 41 16.47 6.43 13.12
CA ASN A 41 17.21 5.33 12.50
C ASN A 41 17.94 5.76 11.21
N VAL A 42 17.41 6.73 10.47
CA VAL A 42 18.08 7.30 9.29
C VAL A 42 19.23 8.21 9.74
N ILE A 43 18.95 9.23 10.57
CA ILE A 43 19.96 10.25 10.92
C ILE A 43 21.10 9.69 11.79
N TYR A 44 20.83 8.71 12.67
CA TYR A 44 21.83 8.08 13.52
C TYR A 44 22.80 7.20 12.75
N SER A 45 22.40 6.72 11.56
CA SER A 45 23.30 5.94 10.71
C SER A 45 24.46 6.77 10.14
N ILE A 46 24.29 8.09 10.02
CA ILE A 46 25.32 9.03 9.55
C ILE A 46 26.05 9.70 10.71
N TYR A 47 25.30 10.28 11.66
CA TYR A 47 25.89 11.13 12.70
C TYR A 47 26.15 10.41 14.02
N GLY A 48 25.63 9.21 14.23
CA GLY A 48 25.68 8.50 15.52
C GLY A 48 24.78 9.14 16.59
N SER A 49 24.16 8.33 17.43
CA SER A 49 23.16 8.79 18.42
C SER A 49 23.72 9.69 19.53
N SER A 50 25.02 9.61 19.81
CA SER A 50 25.69 10.39 20.88
C SER A 50 26.06 11.81 20.49
N THR A 51 25.82 12.23 19.24
CA THR A 51 26.28 13.53 18.72
C THR A 51 25.23 14.64 18.77
N PHE A 52 24.10 14.40 19.46
CA PHE A 52 22.98 15.33 19.56
C PHE A 52 22.84 15.90 20.97
N ASP A 53 23.11 17.19 21.10
CA ASP A 53 23.12 17.86 22.39
C ASP A 53 21.73 18.29 22.85
N ARG A 54 21.60 18.52 24.17
CA ARG A 54 20.46 19.23 24.76
C ARG A 54 20.64 20.74 24.60
N GLY A 55 19.56 21.43 24.24
CA GLY A 55 19.58 22.89 24.17
C GLY A 55 19.93 23.50 25.53
N GLY A 56 20.89 24.45 25.54
CA GLY A 56 21.21 25.28 26.70
C GLY A 56 22.44 24.88 27.54
N GLY A 57 23.16 23.80 27.20
CA GLY A 57 24.46 23.48 27.81
C GLY A 57 25.59 24.42 27.35
N ALA A 58 26.69 24.49 28.12
CA ALA A 58 27.87 25.30 27.80
C ALA A 58 28.39 24.97 26.38
N PHE A 59 28.46 26.00 25.55
CA PHE A 59 28.61 25.91 24.10
C PHE A 59 29.96 25.31 23.67
N THR A 60 29.92 24.29 22.82
CA THR A 60 30.95 24.07 21.80
C THR A 60 30.28 24.29 20.44
N ASN A 61 30.78 25.24 19.66
CA ASN A 61 30.03 25.95 18.61
C ASN A 61 29.61 25.12 17.37
N ASN A 62 29.75 23.79 17.35
CA ASN A 62 29.59 22.98 16.13
C ASN A 62 28.80 21.66 16.26
N SER A 63 28.36 21.25 17.45
CA SER A 63 27.71 19.93 17.64
C SER A 63 26.22 19.91 17.23
N GLN A 64 25.50 21.02 17.44
CA GLN A 64 24.06 21.14 17.21
C GLN A 64 23.66 21.25 15.74
N TYR A 65 24.59 21.58 14.85
CA TYR A 65 24.34 21.72 13.43
C TYR A 65 24.77 20.46 12.70
N LYS A 66 23.84 19.84 11.98
CA LYS A 66 24.13 18.72 11.08
C LYS A 66 23.95 19.17 9.64
N THR A 67 24.72 18.61 8.74
CA THR A 67 24.70 19.00 7.33
C THR A 67 23.72 18.12 6.56
N PHE A 68 22.88 18.72 5.74
CA PHE A 68 21.88 18.00 4.96
C PHE A 68 21.99 18.37 3.50
N GLN A 69 21.66 17.43 2.63
CA GLN A 69 21.39 17.68 1.22
C GLN A 69 19.89 17.96 1.08
N VAL A 70 19.53 19.24 1.05
CA VAL A 70 18.14 19.70 1.07
C VAL A 70 17.61 19.81 -0.34
N HIS A 71 16.54 19.08 -0.62
CA HIS A 71 15.74 19.16 -1.85
C HIS A 71 14.66 20.23 -1.63
N ASP A 72 14.67 21.26 -2.46
CA ASP A 72 13.59 22.26 -2.47
C ASP A 72 12.36 21.76 -3.22
N ALA A 73 11.30 22.57 -3.24
CA ALA A 73 10.03 22.24 -3.90
C ALA A 73 10.18 22.02 -5.42
N GLU A 74 11.22 22.58 -6.05
CA GLU A 74 11.54 22.38 -7.47
C GLU A 74 12.50 21.21 -7.72
N GLY A 75 12.86 20.44 -6.68
CA GLY A 75 13.74 19.28 -6.75
C GLY A 75 15.23 19.62 -6.89
N ARG A 76 15.62 20.89 -6.68
CA ARG A 76 17.03 21.30 -6.66
C ARG A 76 17.63 20.92 -5.31
N VAL A 77 18.86 20.41 -5.35
CA VAL A 77 19.57 19.96 -4.15
C VAL A 77 20.61 20.99 -3.74
N SER A 78 20.60 21.38 -2.46
CA SER A 78 21.59 22.28 -1.87
C SER A 78 22.09 21.76 -0.51
N LYS A 79 23.36 22.00 -0.20
CA LYS A 79 23.97 21.53 1.05
C LYS A 79 23.80 22.59 2.15
N ILE A 80 23.07 22.26 3.21
CA ILE A 80 22.66 23.21 4.26
C ILE A 80 22.93 22.63 5.65
N ALA A 81 23.44 23.45 6.56
CA ALA A 81 23.53 23.09 7.98
C ALA A 81 22.24 23.48 8.73
N LEU A 82 21.58 22.51 9.36
CA LEU A 82 20.37 22.69 10.15
C LEU A 82 20.57 22.27 11.61
N SER A 83 19.87 22.95 12.52
CA SER A 83 19.95 22.67 13.96
C SER A 83 19.15 21.40 14.28
N VAL A 84 19.80 20.42 14.90
CA VAL A 84 19.19 19.19 15.42
C VAL A 84 19.58 19.02 16.87
N LYS A 85 18.61 19.08 17.78
CA LYS A 85 18.87 19.05 19.23
C LYS A 85 17.65 18.62 20.03
N HIS A 86 17.90 18.23 21.28
CA HIS A 86 16.83 18.08 22.26
C HIS A 86 16.41 19.47 22.79
N PRO A 87 15.11 19.75 22.98
CA PRO A 87 14.65 21.05 23.46
C PRO A 87 15.12 21.33 24.90
N LYS A 88 15.14 22.61 25.32
CA LYS A 88 15.65 23.08 26.63
C LYS A 88 14.87 22.55 27.86
N GLY A 89 13.67 21.97 27.68
CA GLY A 89 12.73 21.57 28.75
C GLY A 89 12.64 20.05 29.01
N LYS A 90 11.53 19.58 29.61
CA LYS A 90 11.25 18.16 29.93
C LYS A 90 10.92 17.27 28.70
N GLY A 91 11.59 17.48 27.56
CA GLY A 91 11.41 16.69 26.34
C GLY A 91 12.65 15.87 26.01
N ASN A 92 12.49 14.55 25.87
CA ASN A 92 13.54 13.67 25.33
C ASN A 92 13.41 13.48 23.80
N GLU A 93 12.47 14.17 23.17
CA GLU A 93 12.33 14.19 21.72
C GLU A 93 13.50 14.92 21.05
N LEU A 94 13.96 14.38 19.93
CA LEU A 94 14.99 15.03 19.12
C LEU A 94 14.26 15.83 18.04
N ARG A 95 14.61 17.10 17.86
CA ARG A 95 13.93 17.97 16.90
C ARG A 95 14.88 18.49 15.84
N LEU A 96 14.43 18.47 14.59
CA LEU A 96 15.07 19.12 13.45
C LEU A 96 14.36 20.45 13.21
N TYR A 97 15.11 21.55 13.33
CA TYR A 97 14.57 22.90 13.21
C TYR A 97 14.62 23.40 11.76
N PHE A 98 13.54 24.03 11.33
CA PHE A 98 13.39 24.61 10.01
C PHE A 98 14.28 25.84 9.86
N LYS A 99 14.55 26.19 8.60
CA LYS A 99 15.29 27.40 8.24
C LYS A 99 14.58 28.05 7.06
N SER A 100 14.05 29.24 7.30
CA SER A 100 13.19 29.91 6.32
C SER A 100 13.91 30.13 4.99
N GLY A 101 13.19 29.84 3.89
CA GLY A 101 13.70 29.89 2.52
C GLY A 101 14.71 28.80 2.17
N GLN A 102 14.91 27.79 3.03
CA GLN A 102 15.87 26.71 2.83
C GLN A 102 15.27 25.33 3.09
N PHE A 103 14.73 25.13 4.29
CA PHE A 103 13.92 23.97 4.67
C PHE A 103 12.78 24.51 5.52
N ASP A 104 11.67 24.85 4.88
CA ASP A 104 10.55 25.59 5.47
C ASP A 104 9.22 24.97 5.00
N PRO A 105 8.94 23.70 5.36
CA PRO A 105 7.70 23.06 4.99
C PRO A 105 6.51 23.72 5.69
N GLU A 106 5.38 23.73 5.01
CA GLU A 106 4.12 24.27 5.51
C GLU A 106 3.27 23.20 6.18
N GLU A 107 2.18 23.61 6.83
CA GLU A 107 1.23 22.66 7.39
C GLU A 107 0.65 21.76 6.31
N GLY A 108 0.63 20.45 6.57
CA GLY A 108 0.07 19.48 5.65
C GLY A 108 1.04 18.98 4.58
N ASP A 109 2.20 19.62 4.42
CA ASP A 109 3.29 19.11 3.59
C ASP A 109 3.84 17.79 4.14
N TYR A 110 4.40 16.99 3.25
CA TYR A 110 5.16 15.80 3.61
C TYR A 110 6.63 16.12 3.59
N TRP A 111 7.28 16.02 4.75
CA TRP A 111 8.72 16.10 4.84
C TRP A 111 9.31 14.69 4.87
N TYR A 112 10.51 14.54 4.32
CA TYR A 112 11.19 13.26 4.22
C TYR A 112 12.67 13.38 4.56
N ILE A 113 13.25 12.26 4.98
CA ILE A 113 14.68 12.09 5.23
C ILE A 113 15.15 10.74 4.70
N PHE A 114 16.30 10.71 4.02
CA PHE A 114 16.88 9.48 3.52
C PHE A 114 18.41 9.55 3.41
N ILE A 115 19.04 8.40 3.20
CA ILE A 115 20.48 8.27 2.96
C ILE A 115 20.74 7.52 1.66
N ARG A 116 21.87 7.79 1.02
CA ARG A 116 22.39 7.03 -0.13
C ARG A 116 23.71 6.35 0.23
N ASP A 117 24.05 5.27 -0.47
CA ASP A 117 25.34 4.61 -0.27
C ASP A 117 26.50 5.53 -0.71
N GLY A 118 27.49 5.67 0.17
CA GLY A 118 28.71 6.46 -0.10
C GLY A 118 28.59 7.97 0.12
N GLU A 119 27.49 8.45 0.71
CA GLU A 119 27.32 9.88 1.03
C GLU A 119 27.39 10.16 2.54
N ASP A 120 28.07 11.25 2.90
CA ASP A 120 28.40 11.60 4.30
C ASP A 120 27.35 12.50 4.99
N SER A 121 26.24 12.77 4.31
CA SER A 121 25.17 13.63 4.80
C SER A 121 23.82 13.13 4.31
N PRO A 122 22.81 13.02 5.18
CA PRO A 122 21.48 12.61 4.77
C PRO A 122 20.83 13.67 3.88
N HIS A 123 19.93 13.21 3.02
CA HIS A 123 19.04 14.04 2.24
C HIS A 123 17.76 14.31 3.00
N ILE A 124 17.24 15.52 2.87
CA ILE A 124 15.90 15.90 3.36
C ILE A 124 15.19 16.74 2.31
N GLY A 125 13.87 16.81 2.38
CA GLY A 125 13.10 17.73 1.58
C GLY A 125 11.65 17.72 2.01
N TRP A 126 10.84 18.48 1.29
CA TRP A 126 9.40 18.51 1.51
C TRP A 126 8.66 18.66 0.19
N LEU A 127 7.46 18.13 0.16
CA LEU A 127 6.53 18.24 -0.96
C LEU A 127 5.14 18.51 -0.41
N ASN A 128 4.34 19.30 -1.13
CA ASN A 128 2.94 19.43 -0.81
C ASN A 128 2.21 18.09 -0.97
N HIS A 129 1.01 17.99 -0.39
CA HIS A 129 0.20 16.78 -0.44
C HIS A 129 0.02 16.23 -1.87
N HIS A 130 -0.19 17.10 -2.84
CA HIS A 130 -0.43 16.72 -4.23
C HIS A 130 0.81 16.12 -4.87
N ASP A 131 1.96 16.77 -4.75
CA ASP A 131 3.22 16.31 -5.33
C ASP A 131 3.74 15.06 -4.63
N TRP A 132 3.51 14.93 -3.32
CA TRP A 132 3.80 13.70 -2.58
C TRP A 132 2.92 12.54 -3.06
N ALA A 133 1.62 12.76 -3.22
CA ALA A 133 0.71 11.77 -3.79
C ALA A 133 1.04 11.45 -5.25
N GLN A 134 1.49 12.44 -6.02
CA GLN A 134 2.02 12.24 -7.36
C GLN A 134 3.28 11.39 -7.34
N LEU A 135 4.22 11.59 -6.42
CA LEU A 135 5.42 10.78 -6.33
C LEU A 135 5.09 9.32 -6.01
N LEU A 136 4.15 9.11 -5.08
CA LEU A 136 3.61 7.77 -4.78
C LEU A 136 2.86 7.14 -5.97
N SER A 137 2.24 7.96 -6.82
CA SER A 137 1.49 7.49 -8.01
C SER A 137 2.28 7.44 -9.32
N LEU A 138 3.34 8.23 -9.50
CA LEU A 138 4.27 8.21 -10.63
C LEU A 138 5.20 7.00 -10.57
N ASP A 139 5.51 6.54 -9.36
CA ASP A 139 6.22 5.27 -9.13
C ASP A 139 5.29 4.06 -9.35
N SER A 140 3.98 4.30 -9.35
CA SER A 140 2.96 3.33 -9.67
C SER A 140 2.50 3.52 -11.12
N ARG A 141 3.15 2.88 -12.10
CA ARG A 141 2.46 2.53 -13.36
C ARG A 141 1.37 1.47 -13.12
N VAL A 142 0.49 1.74 -12.17
CA VAL A 142 -0.71 1.01 -11.80
C VAL A 142 -1.74 2.07 -11.39
N ASN A 143 -2.70 2.35 -12.29
CA ASN A 143 -3.95 3.10 -12.13
C ASN A 143 -4.11 4.02 -10.89
N GLU A 144 -4.27 5.32 -11.15
CA GLU A 144 -4.83 6.36 -10.25
C GLU A 144 -6.13 5.93 -9.54
N SER A 145 -6.86 5.00 -10.17
CA SER A 145 -8.09 4.43 -9.65
C SER A 145 -7.90 3.41 -8.50
N GLY A 146 -6.73 2.77 -8.42
CA GLY A 146 -6.42 1.77 -7.38
C GLY A 146 -6.10 2.41 -6.02
N ILE A 147 -5.46 3.58 -6.02
CA ILE A 147 -5.12 4.32 -4.80
C ILE A 147 -6.38 4.88 -4.12
N ARG A 148 -7.26 5.51 -4.90
CA ARG A 148 -8.59 5.95 -4.39
C ARG A 148 -9.41 4.80 -3.84
N TYR A 149 -9.37 3.64 -4.50
CA TYR A 149 -10.09 2.45 -4.05
C TYR A 149 -9.51 1.92 -2.72
N SER A 150 -8.19 1.84 -2.59
CA SER A 150 -7.51 1.39 -1.35
C SER A 150 -7.82 2.28 -0.14
N SER A 151 -7.86 3.60 -0.31
CA SER A 151 -8.20 4.53 0.79
C SER A 151 -9.68 4.48 1.19
N LEU A 152 -10.58 4.02 0.30
CA LEU A 152 -12.00 3.83 0.61
C LEU A 152 -12.30 2.48 1.28
N GLN A 153 -11.53 1.42 0.98
CA GLN A 153 -11.72 0.11 1.62
C GLN A 153 -11.37 0.12 3.11
N GLN A 154 -10.45 0.99 3.55
CA GLN A 154 -10.03 1.11 4.96
C GLN A 154 -11.08 1.72 5.89
N ILE A 155 -12.29 2.02 5.39
CA ILE A 155 -13.32 2.69 6.20
C ILE A 155 -14.01 1.71 7.16
N ASP A 156 -14.06 0.40 6.86
CA ASP A 156 -14.59 -0.62 7.78
C ASP A 156 -14.27 -2.07 7.36
N ASP A 157 -13.05 -2.57 7.65
CA ASP A 157 -12.71 -3.99 7.40
C ASP A 157 -13.46 -4.97 8.34
N GLU A 158 -14.11 -4.46 9.41
CA GLU A 158 -14.82 -5.29 10.41
C GLU A 158 -16.18 -5.79 9.87
N ASP A 159 -16.81 -5.05 8.95
CA ASP A 159 -18.10 -5.41 8.34
C ASP A 159 -18.09 -6.78 7.63
N ASP A 160 -17.01 -7.09 6.91
CA ASP A 160 -16.86 -8.37 6.20
C ASP A 160 -16.72 -9.56 7.18
N GLU A 161 -16.13 -9.33 8.36
CA GLU A 161 -16.05 -10.32 9.42
C GLU A 161 -17.40 -10.47 10.14
N TYR A 162 -18.06 -9.37 10.45
CA TYR A 162 -19.41 -9.34 11.03
C TYR A 162 -20.41 -10.09 10.13
N GLN A 163 -20.39 -9.85 8.82
CA GLN A 163 -21.27 -10.50 7.87
C GLN A 163 -21.08 -12.03 7.82
N LYS A 164 -19.85 -12.54 8.03
CA LYS A 164 -19.58 -13.99 8.15
C LYS A 164 -20.19 -14.58 9.42
N GLN A 165 -20.18 -13.83 10.53
CA GLN A 165 -20.77 -14.27 11.79
C GLN A 165 -22.29 -14.42 11.70
N VAL A 166 -22.98 -13.53 10.97
CA VAL A 166 -24.44 -13.63 10.74
C VAL A 166 -24.82 -14.92 10.01
N GLY A 167 -23.98 -15.40 9.08
CA GLY A 167 -24.24 -16.62 8.32
C GLY A 167 -23.83 -17.92 9.04
N ALA A 168 -23.04 -17.84 10.10
CA ALA A 168 -22.61 -19.01 10.87
C ALA A 168 -23.66 -19.31 11.95
N ALA A 169 -24.44 -20.38 11.75
CA ALA A 169 -25.52 -20.77 12.66
C ALA A 169 -25.06 -21.14 14.10
N GLU A 170 -23.77 -21.12 14.42
CA GLU A 170 -23.25 -21.35 15.77
C GLU A 170 -22.04 -20.46 16.06
N VAL A 171 -22.14 -19.66 17.12
CA VAL A 171 -21.06 -18.80 17.64
C VAL A 171 -19.91 -19.69 18.11
N LYS A 172 -18.83 -19.78 17.33
CA LYS A 172 -17.55 -20.31 17.80
C LYS A 172 -16.66 -19.14 18.21
N LEU A 173 -16.08 -19.24 19.41
CA LEU A 173 -15.11 -18.29 19.95
C LEU A 173 -13.98 -18.01 18.94
N PRO A 174 -13.42 -16.79 18.90
CA PRO A 174 -12.35 -16.46 17.98
C PRO A 174 -11.13 -17.35 18.24
N VAL A 175 -10.84 -18.23 17.28
CA VAL A 175 -9.60 -19.01 17.25
C VAL A 175 -8.63 -18.26 16.36
N SER A 176 -7.53 -17.77 16.93
CA SER A 176 -6.40 -17.27 16.13
C SER A 176 -5.91 -18.41 15.25
N SER A 177 -6.04 -18.25 13.93
CA SER A 177 -5.51 -19.19 12.95
C SER A 177 -4.51 -18.48 12.05
N THR A 178 -3.30 -19.01 11.97
CA THR A 178 -2.31 -18.56 10.99
C THR A 178 -2.64 -19.22 9.66
N VAL A 179 -3.33 -18.50 8.77
CA VAL A 179 -3.61 -18.98 7.41
C VAL A 179 -2.44 -18.60 6.51
N MET A 180 -1.73 -19.59 5.98
CA MET A 180 -0.76 -19.38 4.90
C MET A 180 -1.51 -18.91 3.65
N LYS A 181 -1.20 -17.72 3.15
CA LYS A 181 -1.79 -17.16 1.93
C LYS A 181 -0.77 -17.18 0.80
N TYR A 182 -1.20 -17.60 -0.39
CA TYR A 182 -0.43 -17.44 -1.62
C TYR A 182 -0.49 -15.97 -2.07
N GLN A 183 0.67 -15.42 -2.45
CA GLN A 183 0.77 -14.06 -2.99
C GLN A 183 0.04 -13.98 -4.33
N ARG A 184 -0.71 -12.89 -4.53
CA ARG A 184 -1.44 -12.58 -5.77
C ARG A 184 -0.82 -11.33 -6.40
N ASP A 185 -0.75 -11.29 -7.72
CA ASP A 185 -0.27 -10.16 -8.50
C ASP A 185 -1.46 -9.28 -8.95
N PRO A 186 -1.60 -8.06 -8.40
CA PRO A 186 -2.68 -7.15 -8.75
C PRO A 186 -2.73 -6.79 -10.25
N SER A 187 -1.60 -6.86 -10.96
CA SER A 187 -1.53 -6.54 -12.39
C SER A 187 -2.30 -7.55 -13.26
N ILE A 188 -2.37 -8.81 -12.83
CA ILE A 188 -3.13 -9.89 -13.49
C ILE A 188 -4.62 -9.64 -13.34
N ALA A 189 -5.08 -9.36 -12.11
CA ALA A 189 -6.47 -8.97 -11.83
C ALA A 189 -6.88 -7.72 -12.64
N GLN A 190 -6.01 -6.72 -12.71
CA GLN A 190 -6.26 -5.52 -13.52
C GLN A 190 -6.37 -5.83 -15.02
N ARG A 191 -5.59 -6.79 -15.53
CA ARG A 191 -5.71 -7.22 -16.93
C ARG A 191 -7.02 -7.96 -17.18
N ALA A 192 -7.44 -8.85 -16.27
CA ALA A 192 -8.73 -9.53 -16.35
C ALA A 192 -9.90 -8.52 -16.42
N LEU A 193 -9.90 -7.49 -15.56
CA LEU A 193 -10.88 -6.39 -15.60
C LEU A 193 -10.94 -5.68 -16.96
N ARG A 194 -9.78 -5.42 -17.57
CA ARG A 194 -9.73 -4.77 -18.89
C ARG A 194 -10.22 -5.69 -20.00
N LEU A 195 -9.82 -6.96 -19.98
CA LEU A 195 -10.20 -7.95 -20.99
C LEU A 195 -11.70 -8.22 -20.99
N SER A 196 -12.34 -8.24 -19.81
CA SER A 196 -13.79 -8.38 -19.72
C SER A 196 -14.55 -7.10 -20.05
N GLY A 197 -13.88 -5.96 -20.26
CA GLY A 197 -14.56 -4.69 -20.48
C GLY A 197 -15.36 -4.22 -19.26
N TYR A 198 -14.98 -4.66 -18.06
CA TYR A 198 -15.66 -4.35 -16.79
C TYR A 198 -17.11 -4.84 -16.73
N VAL A 199 -17.44 -5.97 -17.37
CA VAL A 199 -18.77 -6.61 -17.27
C VAL A 199 -18.73 -7.92 -16.50
N CYS A 200 -19.89 -8.37 -16.03
CA CYS A 200 -20.03 -9.64 -15.30
C CYS A 200 -20.06 -10.82 -16.28
N GLU A 201 -19.09 -11.73 -16.18
CA GLU A 201 -18.96 -12.87 -17.10
C GLU A 201 -19.98 -13.99 -16.85
N ALA A 202 -20.71 -13.95 -15.73
CA ALA A 202 -21.87 -14.82 -15.52
C ALA A 202 -23.13 -14.36 -16.29
N ASP A 203 -23.27 -13.04 -16.46
CA ASP A 203 -24.33 -12.39 -17.24
C ASP A 203 -23.92 -10.95 -17.58
N HIS A 204 -23.67 -10.68 -18.86
CA HIS A 204 -23.25 -9.37 -19.36
C HIS A 204 -24.33 -8.29 -19.24
N ASN A 205 -25.59 -8.66 -18.98
CA ASN A 205 -26.68 -7.69 -18.79
C ASN A 205 -26.76 -7.15 -17.36
N HIS A 206 -26.00 -7.71 -16.41
CA HIS A 206 -25.97 -7.19 -15.05
C HIS A 206 -25.35 -5.80 -15.00
N ILE A 207 -26.15 -4.83 -14.55
CA ILE A 207 -25.73 -3.45 -14.36
C ILE A 207 -25.27 -3.27 -12.91
N THR A 208 -24.13 -2.62 -12.75
CA THR A 208 -23.56 -2.25 -11.45
C THR A 208 -23.34 -0.75 -11.38
N PHE A 209 -23.15 -0.22 -10.18
CA PHE A 209 -22.78 1.19 -10.01
C PHE A 209 -21.43 1.49 -10.68
N ILE A 210 -21.20 2.77 -11.01
CA ILE A 210 -19.92 3.24 -11.53
C ILE A 210 -18.97 3.47 -10.36
N SER A 211 -17.84 2.77 -10.38
CA SER A 211 -16.79 2.88 -9.37
C SER A 211 -16.03 4.21 -9.48
N VAL A 212 -15.18 4.50 -8.48
CA VAL A 212 -14.24 5.64 -8.50
C VAL A 212 -13.30 5.65 -9.70
N THR A 213 -13.18 4.53 -10.40
CA THR A 213 -12.40 4.37 -11.63
C THR A 213 -13.12 4.87 -12.88
N GLY A 214 -14.39 5.27 -12.75
CA GLY A 214 -15.25 5.66 -13.88
C GLY A 214 -15.76 4.47 -14.70
N LYS A 215 -15.58 3.24 -14.22
CA LYS A 215 -16.03 1.99 -14.84
C LYS A 215 -17.09 1.28 -14.00
N PRO A 216 -17.99 0.47 -14.60
CA PRO A 216 -18.89 -0.41 -13.84
C PRO A 216 -18.10 -1.26 -12.84
N PHE A 217 -18.60 -1.35 -11.61
CA PHE A 217 -17.95 -2.11 -10.55
C PHE A 217 -18.17 -3.63 -10.69
N VAL A 218 -17.08 -4.37 -10.85
CA VAL A 218 -17.05 -5.84 -10.84
C VAL A 218 -15.85 -6.33 -10.03
N GLU A 219 -15.96 -7.53 -9.48
CA GLU A 219 -14.98 -8.15 -8.61
C GLU A 219 -14.25 -9.27 -9.36
N CYS A 220 -12.93 -9.36 -9.19
CA CYS A 220 -12.16 -10.48 -9.72
C CYS A 220 -12.31 -11.69 -8.80
N HIS A 221 -12.62 -12.84 -9.39
CA HIS A 221 -12.76 -14.12 -8.70
C HIS A 221 -11.88 -15.17 -9.38
N HIS A 222 -11.03 -15.84 -8.61
CA HIS A 222 -10.28 -16.99 -9.10
C HIS A 222 -11.21 -18.20 -9.20
N LEU A 223 -11.44 -18.69 -10.41
CA LEU A 223 -12.36 -19.79 -10.69
C LEU A 223 -11.88 -21.10 -10.04
N ILE A 224 -10.58 -21.37 -10.07
CA ILE A 224 -9.92 -22.35 -9.18
C ILE A 224 -9.25 -21.56 -8.04
N PRO A 225 -9.68 -21.72 -6.78
CA PRO A 225 -9.15 -20.95 -5.67
C PRO A 225 -7.64 -21.09 -5.52
N VAL A 226 -6.92 -19.97 -5.37
CA VAL A 226 -5.46 -19.96 -5.20
C VAL A 226 -5.00 -20.71 -3.94
N SER A 227 -5.88 -20.92 -2.95
CA SER A 227 -5.58 -21.79 -1.80
C SER A 227 -5.24 -23.23 -2.21
N LEU A 228 -5.66 -23.67 -3.41
CA LEU A 228 -5.34 -24.98 -3.98
C LEU A 228 -4.02 -25.01 -4.75
N GLN A 229 -3.19 -23.96 -4.72
CA GLN A 229 -1.96 -23.85 -5.51
C GLN A 229 -1.01 -25.05 -5.35
N GLN A 230 -0.99 -25.71 -4.18
CA GLN A 230 -0.18 -26.92 -3.96
C GLN A 230 -0.53 -28.08 -4.89
N ARG A 231 -1.79 -28.18 -5.35
CA ARG A 231 -2.24 -29.20 -6.30
C ARG A 231 -1.69 -28.99 -7.71
N PHE A 232 -1.21 -27.79 -8.01
CA PHE A 232 -0.73 -27.39 -9.33
C PHE A 232 0.73 -26.92 -9.23
N PRO A 233 1.69 -27.78 -8.86
CA PRO A 233 3.08 -27.37 -8.63
C PRO A 233 3.79 -26.90 -9.90
N LEU A 234 3.29 -27.26 -11.08
CA LEU A 234 3.85 -26.92 -12.38
C LEU A 234 3.15 -25.71 -13.05
N ALA A 235 2.10 -25.15 -12.43
CA ALA A 235 1.30 -24.07 -13.01
C ALA A 235 0.91 -23.03 -11.95
N SER A 236 0.92 -21.74 -12.29
CA SER A 236 0.37 -20.71 -11.40
C SER A 236 -1.16 -20.70 -11.50
N LEU A 237 -1.86 -20.69 -10.37
CA LEU A 237 -3.30 -20.42 -10.32
C LEU A 237 -3.61 -18.93 -10.43
N ASP A 238 -2.63 -18.05 -10.22
CA ASP A 238 -2.79 -16.62 -10.42
C ASP A 238 -2.44 -16.26 -11.87
N VAL A 239 -3.40 -16.50 -12.77
CA VAL A 239 -3.31 -16.27 -14.22
C VAL A 239 -4.65 -15.77 -14.73
N GLU A 240 -4.64 -15.01 -15.83
CA GLU A 240 -5.85 -14.41 -16.43
C GLU A 240 -6.92 -15.46 -16.79
N GLU A 241 -6.51 -16.62 -17.30
CA GLU A 241 -7.42 -17.71 -17.65
C GLU A 241 -8.16 -18.30 -16.45
N ASN A 242 -7.63 -18.12 -15.24
CA ASN A 242 -8.26 -18.56 -14.00
C ASN A 242 -9.00 -17.43 -13.27
N ILE A 243 -8.97 -16.20 -13.78
CA ILE A 243 -9.71 -15.07 -13.20
C ILE A 243 -10.94 -14.78 -14.05
N VAL A 244 -12.08 -14.64 -13.38
CA VAL A 244 -13.33 -14.16 -13.97
C VAL A 244 -13.78 -12.88 -13.28
N THR A 245 -14.45 -12.00 -14.01
CA THR A 245 -15.04 -10.79 -13.43
C THR A 245 -16.53 -10.98 -13.17
N LEU A 246 -16.98 -10.75 -11.94
CA LEU A 246 -18.35 -10.97 -11.51
C LEU A 246 -18.93 -9.71 -10.89
N CYS A 247 -20.23 -9.44 -11.08
CA CYS A 247 -20.90 -8.44 -10.25
C CYS A 247 -20.95 -8.94 -8.78
N PRO A 248 -21.12 -8.04 -7.79
CA PRO A 248 -21.16 -8.43 -6.38
C PRO A 248 -22.19 -9.54 -6.07
N ASN A 249 -23.36 -9.50 -6.73
CA ASN A 249 -24.39 -10.51 -6.57
C ASN A 249 -23.94 -11.89 -7.08
N CYS A 250 -23.41 -11.97 -8.31
CA CYS A 250 -22.95 -13.24 -8.89
C CYS A 250 -21.75 -13.81 -8.12
N HIS A 251 -20.83 -12.94 -7.68
CA HIS A 251 -19.69 -13.37 -6.89
C HIS A 251 -20.13 -14.00 -5.57
N ARG A 252 -21.01 -13.33 -4.82
CA ARG A 252 -21.57 -13.90 -3.58
C ARG A 252 -22.43 -15.13 -3.84
N HIS A 253 -23.16 -15.21 -4.96
CA HIS A 253 -23.95 -16.39 -5.36
C HIS A 253 -23.05 -17.62 -5.59
N VAL A 254 -21.91 -17.46 -6.27
CA VAL A 254 -20.95 -18.56 -6.47
C VAL A 254 -20.45 -19.13 -5.14
N HIS A 255 -20.25 -18.30 -4.11
CA HIS A 255 -19.80 -18.75 -2.79
C HIS A 255 -20.94 -19.27 -1.91
N LEU A 256 -22.02 -18.51 -1.77
CA LEU A 256 -23.07 -18.69 -0.76
C LEU A 256 -24.39 -19.22 -1.31
N GLY A 257 -24.58 -19.17 -2.64
CA GLY A 257 -25.78 -19.66 -3.29
C GLY A 257 -25.91 -21.18 -3.18
N VAL A 258 -27.11 -21.67 -3.47
CA VAL A 258 -27.48 -23.08 -3.37
C VAL A 258 -28.26 -23.54 -4.60
N GLY A 259 -28.24 -24.85 -4.84
CA GLY A 259 -29.06 -25.49 -5.86
C GLY A 259 -28.67 -25.15 -7.29
N GLU A 260 -29.66 -25.26 -8.18
CA GLU A 260 -29.48 -25.19 -9.64
C GLU A 260 -28.97 -23.83 -10.12
N SER A 261 -29.45 -22.72 -9.53
CA SER A 261 -29.03 -21.38 -9.91
C SER A 261 -27.51 -21.14 -9.73
N LYS A 262 -26.90 -21.72 -8.68
CA LYS A 262 -25.44 -21.68 -8.50
C LYS A 262 -24.73 -22.50 -9.56
N ARG A 263 -25.26 -23.70 -9.86
CA ARG A 263 -24.70 -24.60 -10.87
C ARG A 263 -24.72 -23.95 -12.26
N GLU A 264 -25.80 -23.28 -12.64
CA GLU A 264 -25.90 -22.56 -13.92
C GLU A 264 -24.77 -21.53 -14.11
N ILE A 265 -24.44 -20.78 -13.05
CA ILE A 265 -23.33 -19.81 -13.09
C ILE A 265 -22.00 -20.54 -13.24
N LEU A 266 -21.75 -21.58 -12.43
CA LEU A 266 -20.52 -22.36 -12.48
C LEU A 266 -20.31 -23.01 -13.85
N ASP A 267 -21.36 -23.52 -14.47
CA ASP A 267 -21.32 -24.19 -15.77
C ASP A 267 -20.95 -23.20 -16.89
N LYS A 268 -21.52 -21.99 -16.85
CA LYS A 268 -21.15 -20.91 -17.78
C LYS A 268 -19.67 -20.55 -17.64
N LEU A 269 -19.21 -20.30 -16.42
CA LEU A 269 -17.83 -19.91 -16.15
C LEU A 269 -16.82 -21.01 -16.50
N TRP A 270 -17.14 -22.27 -16.18
CA TRP A 270 -16.34 -23.44 -16.55
C TRP A 270 -16.16 -23.54 -18.05
N ASN A 271 -17.27 -23.50 -18.80
CA ASN A 271 -17.22 -23.62 -20.25
C ASN A 271 -16.44 -22.48 -20.90
N ALA A 272 -16.49 -21.28 -20.33
CA ALA A 272 -15.72 -20.13 -20.80
C ALA A 272 -14.20 -20.25 -20.53
N ARG A 273 -13.77 -21.04 -19.53
CA ARG A 273 -12.37 -21.04 -19.06
C ARG A 273 -11.61 -22.35 -19.23
N LYS A 274 -12.29 -23.51 -19.33
CA LYS A 274 -11.67 -24.86 -19.34
C LYS A 274 -10.49 -25.00 -20.33
N GLU A 275 -10.62 -24.46 -21.54
CA GLU A 275 -9.56 -24.55 -22.55
C GLU A 275 -8.36 -23.64 -22.22
N GLY A 276 -8.62 -22.48 -21.62
CA GLY A 276 -7.57 -21.58 -21.13
C GLY A 276 -6.79 -22.18 -19.97
N LEU A 277 -7.51 -22.76 -18.99
CA LEU A 277 -6.91 -23.46 -17.85
C LEU A 277 -5.99 -24.60 -18.32
N ALA A 278 -6.46 -25.44 -19.25
CA ALA A 278 -5.68 -26.53 -19.81
C ALA A 278 -4.39 -26.02 -20.50
N ARG A 279 -4.45 -24.93 -21.28
CA ARG A 279 -3.26 -24.32 -21.91
C ARG A 279 -2.25 -23.79 -20.91
N ARG A 280 -2.68 -23.47 -19.68
CA ARG A 280 -1.80 -23.03 -18.58
C ARG A 280 -1.29 -24.20 -17.73
N GLY A 281 -1.61 -25.45 -18.09
CA GLY A 281 -1.23 -26.65 -17.32
C GLY A 281 -2.06 -26.83 -16.04
N ILE A 282 -3.21 -26.16 -15.94
CA ILE A 282 -4.15 -26.31 -14.83
C ILE A 282 -5.16 -27.39 -15.22
N GLU A 283 -4.77 -28.64 -14.97
CA GLU A 283 -5.59 -29.82 -15.29
C GLU A 283 -6.51 -30.14 -14.11
N ILE A 284 -7.82 -29.96 -14.31
CA ILE A 284 -8.86 -30.30 -13.35
C ILE A 284 -10.08 -30.81 -14.11
N SER A 285 -10.74 -31.85 -13.61
CA SER A 285 -12.01 -32.31 -14.20
C SER A 285 -13.17 -31.39 -13.84
N TYR A 286 -14.26 -31.47 -14.61
CA TYR A 286 -15.46 -30.69 -14.33
C TYR A 286 -16.10 -31.10 -12.99
N GLU A 287 -16.04 -32.39 -12.65
CA GLU A 287 -16.52 -32.93 -11.38
C GLU A 287 -15.71 -32.41 -10.19
N GLU A 288 -14.38 -32.39 -10.31
CA GLU A 288 -13.51 -31.80 -9.28
C GLU A 288 -13.74 -30.30 -9.14
N PHE A 289 -13.95 -29.60 -10.26
CA PHE A 289 -14.29 -28.18 -10.25
C PHE A 289 -15.61 -27.93 -9.50
N LEU A 290 -16.67 -28.69 -9.80
CA LEU A 290 -17.94 -28.55 -9.09
C LEU A 290 -17.80 -28.84 -7.59
N GLY A 291 -17.00 -29.85 -7.22
CA GLY A 291 -16.73 -30.20 -5.81
C GLY A 291 -15.98 -29.14 -5.01
N ILE A 292 -15.43 -28.09 -5.65
CA ILE A 292 -14.90 -26.92 -4.95
C ILE A 292 -16.03 -26.04 -4.40
N TYR A 293 -17.18 -26.03 -5.07
CA TYR A 293 -18.25 -25.07 -4.83
C TYR A 293 -19.54 -25.68 -4.29
N LEU A 294 -19.88 -26.92 -4.63
CA LEU A 294 -21.11 -27.62 -4.26
C LEU A 294 -20.85 -28.63 -3.14
#